data_AF-A0A819ZGI2-F1
#
_entry.id   AF-A0A819ZGI2-F1
#
_cell.length_a   1.000
_cell.length_b   1.000
_cell.length_c   1.000
_cell.angle_alpha   90.00
_cell.angle_beta   90.00
_cell.angle_gamma   90.00
#
_symmetry.space_group_name_H-M   'P 1'
#
loop_
_entity.id
_entity.type
_entity.pdbx_description
1 polymer ?
#
loop_
_entity_poly.entity_id
_entity_poly.type
_entity_poly.pdbx_seq_one_letter_code
_entity_poly.pdbx_strand_id
1 'polypeptide(L)'
;SSLNKLRRKTTPILPDSSDFDIPDLYSTTIDSRRFLLGDLTYHRKRILIFSTDEQLTVLFKAKQIMMDGTFNACPPYFEQVYTLHCIKHGKSFPCAIALLGGKSTNIYKQLFNELETHATRLQLDFDPTAILSDFEKALLKAVREKFPQATHHACYFHFCQAVYRKIQNLGLATHYRDDEHIRDTCRQLMSLALLPCREVEFAFEEIVSKAPPLLLNLIDYFRNFWFRQMPVELWNVHNLDIRTNNNAEGWHNRMWWLWKGDKPNVNIVAFMNNNYPTDWTYADFAEQFHAELYDPNEWADIFAAAGAKYIVFDSKHHEGFTMWPSKYSFNWNAMDVGPKRDLLGELANAIRNRTDIVFGLYHSMFEWFHPLYLTDKNNNFQTQFFPN
;
A
#
# COMPACT_ATOMS: atom_id res chain seq x y z
N SER A 1 -30.86 7.02 4.61
CA SER A 1 -31.30 6.71 5.99
C SER A 1 -31.10 7.93 6.90
N SER A 2 -31.82 7.99 8.03
CA SER A 2 -31.84 9.09 9.02
C SER A 2 -30.48 9.46 9.63
N LEU A 3 -29.53 8.51 9.70
CA LEU A 3 -28.16 8.72 10.16
C LEU A 3 -27.30 9.58 9.22
N ASN A 4 -27.44 9.43 7.89
CA ASN A 4 -26.77 10.33 6.93
C ASN A 4 -27.32 11.77 7.03
N LYS A 5 -28.58 11.94 7.43
CA LYS A 5 -29.16 13.27 7.74
C LYS A 5 -28.62 13.83 9.06
N LEU A 6 -28.32 13.00 10.07
CA LEU A 6 -27.70 13.44 11.32
C LEU A 6 -26.21 13.80 11.12
N ARG A 7 -25.47 13.01 10.32
CA ARG A 7 -24.09 13.32 9.93
C ARG A 7 -23.98 14.66 9.22
N ARG A 8 -24.86 14.93 8.26
CA ARG A 8 -24.93 16.26 7.61
C ARG A 8 -25.19 17.43 8.57
N LYS A 9 -25.69 17.18 9.78
CA LYS A 9 -25.88 18.23 10.81
C LYS A 9 -24.61 18.52 11.62
N THR A 10 -23.66 17.58 11.71
CA THR A 10 -22.43 17.71 12.52
C THR A 10 -21.15 17.74 11.68
N THR A 11 -21.17 17.17 10.48
CA THR A 11 -20.13 17.33 9.47
C THR A 11 -20.25 18.75 8.92
N PRO A 12 -19.18 19.56 8.98
CA PRO A 12 -19.19 20.87 8.36
C PRO A 12 -19.62 20.75 6.91
N ILE A 13 -20.39 21.72 6.45
CA ILE A 13 -20.65 21.84 5.01
C ILE A 13 -19.29 21.97 4.35
N LEU A 14 -19.04 21.12 3.34
CA LEU A 14 -17.80 21.23 2.57
C LEU A 14 -17.76 22.65 1.99
N PRO A 15 -16.63 23.35 2.13
CA PRO A 15 -16.53 24.73 1.67
C PRO A 15 -16.78 24.80 0.17
N ASP A 16 -17.37 25.89 -0.31
CA ASP A 16 -17.70 26.04 -1.75
C ASP A 16 -16.46 26.34 -2.61
N SER A 17 -15.30 26.56 -1.97
CA SER A 17 -14.02 26.81 -2.63
C SER A 17 -12.84 26.27 -1.80
N SER A 18 -11.62 26.31 -2.35
CA SER A 18 -10.40 26.01 -1.60
C SER A 18 -10.03 27.07 -0.55
N ASP A 19 -10.63 28.26 -0.62
CA ASP A 19 -10.39 29.38 0.27
C ASP A 19 -11.42 29.36 1.41
N PHE A 20 -11.03 28.75 2.52
CA PHE A 20 -11.87 28.55 3.70
C PHE A 20 -11.03 28.54 4.97
N ASP A 21 -11.56 29.10 6.05
CA ASP A 21 -10.88 29.02 7.34
C ASP A 21 -10.95 27.59 7.88
N ILE A 22 -9.84 27.11 8.45
CA ILE A 22 -9.79 25.81 9.12
C ILE A 22 -10.13 26.03 10.60
N PRO A 23 -11.26 25.50 11.10
CA PRO A 23 -11.61 25.63 12.51
C PRO A 23 -10.53 25.06 13.42
N ASP A 24 -10.33 25.65 14.61
CA ASP A 24 -9.32 25.21 15.58
C ASP A 24 -9.41 23.73 15.96
N LEU A 25 -10.63 23.19 15.95
CA LEU A 25 -10.91 21.77 16.18
C LEU A 25 -10.16 20.85 15.20
N TYR A 26 -9.89 21.32 13.98
CA TYR A 26 -9.19 20.58 12.93
C TYR A 26 -7.73 21.02 12.76
N SER A 27 -7.30 22.08 13.46
CA SER A 27 -5.91 22.55 13.47
C SER A 27 -5.10 21.99 14.63
N THR A 28 -5.75 21.29 15.57
CA THR A 28 -5.13 20.71 16.76
C THR A 28 -5.41 19.22 16.91
N THR A 29 -4.53 18.52 17.63
CA THR A 29 -4.74 17.13 18.06
C THR A 29 -5.78 17.06 19.18
N ILE A 30 -6.20 15.84 19.53
CA ILE A 30 -7.12 15.60 20.65
C ILE A 30 -6.61 16.08 22.01
N ASP A 31 -5.30 16.23 22.16
CA ASP A 31 -4.62 16.77 23.35
C ASP A 31 -4.15 18.21 23.13
N SER A 32 -4.81 18.93 22.21
CA SER A 32 -4.63 20.36 21.95
C SER A 32 -3.23 20.78 21.52
N ARG A 33 -2.43 19.85 20.97
CA ARG A 33 -1.17 20.18 20.31
C ARG A 33 -1.45 20.66 18.90
N ARG A 34 -0.59 21.54 18.39
CA ARG A 34 -0.66 22.00 17.00
C ARG A 34 -0.56 20.80 16.05
N PHE A 35 -1.49 20.71 15.11
CA PHE A 35 -1.54 19.65 14.10
C PHE A 35 -1.51 20.20 12.67
N LEU A 36 -2.19 21.32 12.41
CA LEU A 36 -2.01 22.06 11.16
C LEU A 36 -0.70 22.84 11.24
N LEU A 37 0.30 22.35 10.52
CA LEU A 37 1.64 22.93 10.50
C LEU A 37 1.82 23.93 9.36
N GLY A 38 1.19 23.70 8.21
CA GLY A 38 1.26 24.59 7.06
C GLY A 38 -0.11 24.83 6.44
N ASP A 39 -0.39 26.07 6.10
CA ASP A 39 -1.52 26.50 5.28
C ASP A 39 -1.03 27.62 4.36
N LEU A 40 -0.75 27.24 3.12
CA LEU A 40 -0.10 28.12 2.14
C LEU A 40 -0.81 28.04 0.80
N THR A 41 -0.73 29.12 0.03
CA THR A 41 -1.32 29.20 -1.31
C THR A 41 -0.25 29.52 -2.34
N TYR A 42 -0.16 28.68 -3.37
CA TYR A 42 0.75 28.89 -4.50
C TYR A 42 -0.04 28.88 -5.81
N HIS A 43 -0.03 30.00 -6.54
CA HIS A 43 -0.80 30.20 -7.78
C HIS A 43 -2.26 29.71 -7.69
N ARG A 44 -2.98 30.14 -6.64
CA ARG A 44 -4.38 29.76 -6.37
C ARG A 44 -4.61 28.28 -6.04
N LYS A 45 -3.54 27.51 -5.81
CA LYS A 45 -3.62 26.14 -5.30
C LYS A 45 -3.19 26.15 -3.84
N ARG A 46 -4.11 25.77 -2.96
CA ARG A 46 -3.86 25.69 -1.52
C ARG A 46 -3.11 24.40 -1.18
N ILE A 47 -2.23 24.46 -0.20
CA ILE A 47 -1.49 23.33 0.35
C ILE A 47 -1.68 23.37 1.86
N LEU A 48 -2.24 22.29 2.41
CA LEU A 48 -2.41 22.10 3.84
C LEU A 48 -1.49 20.99 4.31
N ILE A 49 -0.79 21.17 5.42
CA ILE A 49 0.16 20.18 5.96
C ILE A 49 -0.19 19.90 7.41
N PHE A 50 -0.37 18.62 7.70
CA PHE A 50 -0.78 18.10 8.99
C PHE A 50 0.26 17.14 9.55
N SER A 51 0.78 17.45 10.73
CA SER A 51 1.73 16.62 11.48
C SER A 51 1.87 17.16 12.91
N THR A 52 2.64 16.47 13.73
CA THR A 52 3.07 16.91 15.06
C THR A 52 4.59 17.05 15.09
N ASP A 53 5.11 17.86 16.03
CA ASP A 53 6.56 18.05 16.19
C ASP A 53 7.29 16.73 16.44
N GLU A 54 6.65 15.79 17.14
CA GLU A 54 7.19 14.45 17.41
C GLU A 54 7.25 13.61 16.13
N GLN A 55 6.20 13.65 15.30
CA GLN A 55 6.19 12.93 14.02
C GLN A 55 7.21 13.52 13.04
N LEU A 56 7.31 14.84 12.95
CA LEU A 56 8.33 15.51 12.14
C LEU A 56 9.75 15.21 12.63
N THR A 57 9.97 15.18 13.95
CA THR A 57 11.25 14.76 14.53
C THR A 57 11.65 13.36 14.08
N VAL A 58 10.68 12.43 14.04
CA VAL A 58 10.90 11.07 13.54
C VAL A 58 11.20 11.07 12.04
N LEU A 59 10.49 11.88 11.25
CA LEU A 59 10.71 12.02 9.81
C LEU A 59 12.09 12.57 9.48
N PHE A 60 12.50 13.67 10.10
CA PHE A 60 13.74 14.37 9.81
C PHE A 60 14.98 13.58 10.26
N LYS A 61 14.85 12.76 11.32
CA LYS A 61 15.91 11.83 11.74
C LYS A 61 15.98 10.55 10.90
N ALA A 62 14.99 10.30 10.04
CA ALA A 62 14.95 9.08 9.25
C ALA A 62 15.88 9.18 8.04
N LYS A 63 16.76 8.20 7.89
CA LYS A 63 17.63 8.07 6.71
C LYS A 63 16.86 7.66 5.46
N GLN A 64 15.79 6.90 5.64
CA GLN A 64 14.94 6.39 4.57
C GLN A 64 13.53 6.89 4.78
N ILE A 65 12.97 7.53 3.75
CA ILE A 65 11.59 8.00 3.76
C ILE A 65 10.85 7.49 2.54
N MET A 66 9.54 7.33 2.69
CA MET A 66 8.63 6.95 1.62
C MET A 66 7.59 8.06 1.44
N MET A 67 7.24 8.35 0.19
CA MET A 67 6.21 9.33 -0.12
C MET A 67 5.21 8.74 -1.10
N ASP A 68 3.92 8.98 -0.86
CA ASP A 68 2.85 8.44 -1.70
C ASP A 68 1.64 9.37 -1.75
N GLY A 69 1.01 9.44 -2.93
CA GLY A 69 -0.17 10.25 -3.21
C GLY A 69 -1.40 9.38 -3.48
N THR A 70 -2.54 9.71 -2.84
CA THR A 70 -3.83 9.07 -3.11
C THR A 70 -4.88 10.06 -3.60
N PHE A 71 -5.66 9.64 -4.59
CA PHE A 71 -6.63 10.48 -5.29
C PHE A 71 -8.07 10.20 -4.87
N ASN A 72 -8.41 8.94 -4.62
CA ASN A 72 -9.80 8.51 -4.32
C ASN A 72 -10.30 9.03 -2.98
N ALA A 73 -9.38 9.31 -2.04
CA ALA A 73 -9.69 9.88 -0.73
C ALA A 73 -9.51 11.41 -0.69
N CYS A 74 -9.22 12.05 -1.83
CA CYS A 74 -8.95 13.48 -1.87
C CYS A 74 -10.23 14.30 -1.74
N PRO A 75 -10.31 15.24 -0.80
CA PRO A 75 -11.45 16.14 -0.69
C PRO A 75 -11.55 17.05 -1.93
N PRO A 76 -12.75 17.60 -2.22
CA PRO A 76 -12.92 18.61 -3.26
C PRO A 76 -11.90 19.75 -3.14
N TYR A 77 -11.57 20.36 -4.28
CA TYR A 77 -10.60 21.48 -4.43
C TYR A 77 -9.12 21.14 -4.22
N PHE A 78 -8.81 19.93 -3.78
CA PHE A 78 -7.47 19.38 -3.78
C PHE A 78 -7.33 18.31 -4.87
N GLU A 79 -6.11 18.11 -5.39
CA GLU A 79 -5.84 17.13 -6.43
C GLU A 79 -5.31 15.80 -5.86
N GLN A 80 -4.77 15.82 -4.65
CA GLN A 80 -4.32 14.60 -3.94
C GLN A 80 -4.18 14.81 -2.43
N VAL A 81 -4.33 13.71 -1.69
CA VAL A 81 -3.78 13.56 -0.34
C VAL A 81 -2.40 12.94 -0.48
N TYR A 82 -1.38 13.64 -0.01
CA TYR A 82 0.01 13.23 -0.09
C TYR A 82 0.55 12.89 1.29
N THR A 83 1.30 11.80 1.41
CA THR A 83 1.77 11.30 2.70
C THR A 83 3.28 11.10 2.68
N LEU A 84 3.93 11.48 3.77
CA LEU A 84 5.36 11.24 4.00
C LEU A 84 5.51 10.31 5.20
N HIS A 85 6.28 9.26 5.01
CA HIS A 85 6.49 8.21 5.99
C HIS A 85 7.97 8.04 6.27
N CYS A 86 8.33 7.78 7.52
CA CYS A 86 9.64 7.26 7.81
C CYS A 86 9.65 5.74 7.65
N ILE A 87 10.80 5.19 7.25
CA ILE A 87 11.06 3.76 7.29
C ILE A 87 11.93 3.47 8.51
N LYS A 88 11.44 2.62 9.41
CA LYS A 88 12.18 2.17 10.59
C LYS A 88 11.96 0.68 10.83
N HIS A 89 13.05 -0.09 10.90
CA HIS A 89 13.01 -1.56 11.04
C HIS A 89 12.13 -2.26 9.98
N GLY A 90 12.24 -1.84 8.72
CA GLY A 90 11.46 -2.40 7.61
C GLY A 90 9.98 -1.99 7.59
N LYS A 91 9.52 -1.19 8.55
CA LYS A 91 8.12 -0.74 8.65
C LYS A 91 7.99 0.73 8.30
N SER A 92 6.88 1.06 7.65
CA SER A 92 6.52 2.43 7.28
C SER A 92 5.63 3.06 8.36
N PHE A 93 5.94 4.28 8.77
CA PHE A 93 5.15 5.05 9.73
C PHE A 93 4.80 6.42 9.14
N PRO A 94 3.50 6.80 9.06
CA PRO A 94 3.11 8.09 8.55
C PRO A 94 3.55 9.19 9.53
N CYS A 95 4.33 10.14 9.00
CA CYS A 95 4.84 11.26 9.77
C CYS A 95 4.20 12.58 9.36
N ALA A 96 3.86 12.78 8.09
CA ALA A 96 3.16 13.98 7.64
C ALA A 96 2.12 13.64 6.57
N ILE A 97 1.01 14.37 6.59
CA ILE A 97 -0.07 14.28 5.61
C ILE A 97 -0.27 15.68 5.03
N ALA A 98 -0.38 15.80 3.73
CA ALA A 98 -0.62 17.05 3.05
C ALA A 98 -1.80 16.95 2.08
N LEU A 99 -2.64 17.98 2.03
CA LEU A 99 -3.62 18.16 0.97
C LEU A 99 -3.01 19.10 -0.06
N LEU A 100 -2.78 18.61 -1.28
CA LEU A 100 -2.11 19.38 -2.33
C LEU A 100 -3.12 19.83 -3.38
N GLY A 101 -3.25 21.14 -3.57
CA GLY A 101 -4.12 21.75 -4.58
C GLY A 101 -3.63 21.56 -6.02
N GLY A 102 -2.46 20.96 -6.22
CA GLY A 102 -1.90 20.67 -7.53
C GLY A 102 -0.77 19.65 -7.46
N LYS A 103 -0.31 19.22 -8.64
CA LYS A 103 0.73 18.18 -8.78
C LYS A 103 1.91 18.65 -9.62
N SER A 104 2.20 19.95 -9.58
CA SER A 104 3.35 20.52 -10.28
C SER A 104 4.60 20.42 -9.42
N THR A 105 5.79 20.43 -10.03
CA THR A 105 7.07 20.43 -9.32
C THR A 105 7.12 21.52 -8.25
N ASN A 106 6.60 22.70 -8.57
CA ASN A 106 6.61 23.82 -7.62
C ASN A 106 5.70 23.58 -6.43
N ILE A 107 4.57 22.88 -6.59
CA ILE A 107 3.69 22.51 -5.45
C ILE A 107 4.43 21.58 -4.48
N TYR A 108 5.11 20.55 -4.98
CA TYR A 108 5.95 19.69 -4.14
C TYR A 108 7.10 20.46 -3.49
N LYS A 109 7.74 21.38 -4.21
CA LYS A 109 8.79 22.23 -3.63
C LYS A 109 8.26 23.10 -2.50
N GLN A 110 7.04 23.65 -2.61
CA GLN A 110 6.43 24.39 -1.51
C GLN A 110 6.16 23.50 -0.29
N LEU A 111 5.68 22.27 -0.50
CA LEU A 111 5.55 21.27 0.57
C LEU A 111 6.91 21.01 1.26
N PHE A 112 7.98 20.80 0.49
CA PHE A 112 9.31 20.54 1.05
C PHE A 112 9.91 21.78 1.74
N ASN A 113 9.74 22.98 1.19
CA ASN A 113 10.17 24.25 1.81
C ASN A 113 9.52 24.44 3.19
N GLU A 114 8.22 24.14 3.28
CA GLU A 114 7.50 24.28 4.55
C GLU A 114 8.01 23.27 5.57
N LEU A 115 8.24 22.01 5.16
CA LEU A 115 8.87 21.00 6.02
C LEU A 115 10.29 21.37 6.46
N GLU A 116 11.12 21.94 5.58
CA GLU A 116 12.45 22.47 5.91
C GLU A 116 12.37 23.62 6.94
N THR A 117 11.36 24.46 6.85
CA THR A 117 11.11 25.53 7.83
C THR A 117 10.80 24.93 9.20
N HIS A 118 9.98 23.87 9.25
CA HIS A 118 9.71 23.15 10.51
C HIS A 118 10.94 22.39 11.02
N ALA A 119 11.76 21.82 10.15
CA ALA A 119 13.02 21.20 10.53
C ALA A 119 13.96 22.22 11.20
N THR A 120 14.13 23.39 10.59
CA THR A 120 14.92 24.50 11.15
C THR A 120 14.41 24.93 12.53
N ARG A 121 13.09 25.06 12.69
CA ARG A 121 12.46 25.39 13.98
C ARG A 121 12.74 24.34 15.05
N LEU A 122 12.75 23.06 14.67
CA LEU A 122 13.04 21.93 15.55
C LEU A 122 14.55 21.70 15.76
N GLN A 123 15.41 22.53 15.17
CA GLN A 123 16.88 22.37 15.19
C GLN A 123 17.32 21.01 14.63
N LEU A 124 16.65 20.57 13.57
CA LEU A 124 16.95 19.36 12.82
C LEU A 124 17.15 19.71 11.35
N ASP A 125 17.84 18.81 10.64
CA ASP A 125 17.97 18.89 9.18
C ASP A 125 17.00 17.89 8.55
N PHE A 126 16.33 18.32 7.48
CA PHE A 126 15.55 17.39 6.65
C PHE A 126 16.42 16.92 5.48
N ASP A 127 17.26 15.92 5.73
CA ASP A 127 18.23 15.40 4.74
C ASP A 127 18.19 13.86 4.68
N PRO A 128 17.15 13.28 4.06
CA PRO A 128 17.04 11.83 3.90
C PRO A 128 18.13 11.32 2.95
N THR A 129 18.77 10.20 3.29
CA THR A 129 19.76 9.57 2.41
C THR A 129 19.13 8.76 1.28
N ALA A 130 17.90 8.27 1.48
CA ALA A 130 17.14 7.55 0.45
C ALA A 130 15.65 7.88 0.51
N ILE A 131 15.05 8.03 -0.67
CA ILE A 131 13.64 8.38 -0.86
C ILE A 131 13.00 7.32 -1.75
N LEU A 132 11.87 6.77 -1.31
CA LEU A 132 11.01 5.89 -2.10
C LEU A 132 9.72 6.63 -2.49
N SER A 133 9.39 6.70 -3.79
CA SER A 133 8.11 7.29 -4.23
C SER A 133 7.54 6.60 -5.46
N ASP A 134 6.42 7.12 -5.99
CA ASP A 134 5.95 6.76 -7.32
C ASP A 134 6.79 7.44 -8.44
N PHE A 135 6.34 7.25 -9.70
CA PHE A 135 6.99 7.77 -10.90
C PHE A 135 6.47 9.15 -11.34
N GLU A 136 5.83 9.93 -10.47
CA GLU A 136 5.28 11.22 -10.88
C GLU A 136 6.40 12.20 -11.26
N LYS A 137 6.50 12.56 -12.56
CA LYS A 137 7.59 13.39 -13.10
C LYS A 137 7.81 14.69 -12.32
N ALA A 138 6.71 15.32 -11.88
CA ALA A 138 6.74 16.56 -11.14
C ALA A 138 7.41 16.39 -9.77
N LEU A 139 7.07 15.31 -9.06
CA LEU A 139 7.68 14.91 -7.80
C LEU A 139 9.16 14.53 -7.99
N LEU A 140 9.48 13.68 -8.97
CA LEU A 140 10.86 13.28 -9.27
C LEU A 140 11.77 14.50 -9.47
N LYS A 141 11.30 15.49 -10.23
CA LYS A 141 12.02 16.75 -10.43
C LYS A 141 12.17 17.54 -9.12
N ALA A 142 11.11 17.63 -8.31
CA ALA A 142 11.14 18.35 -7.05
C ALA A 142 12.12 17.71 -6.05
N VAL A 143 12.10 16.38 -5.93
CA VAL A 143 13.01 15.61 -5.08
C VAL A 143 14.45 15.80 -5.50
N ARG A 144 14.77 15.71 -6.80
CA ARG A 144 16.15 15.94 -7.30
C ARG A 144 16.66 17.35 -7.03
N GLU A 145 15.81 18.36 -7.14
CA GLU A 145 16.19 19.75 -6.84
C GLU A 145 16.35 20.00 -5.34
N LYS A 146 15.60 19.28 -4.50
CA LYS A 146 15.56 19.49 -3.05
C LYS A 146 16.53 18.63 -2.25
N PHE A 147 16.70 17.38 -2.67
CA PHE A 147 17.53 16.38 -2.01
C PHE A 147 18.52 15.80 -3.03
N PRO A 148 19.44 16.61 -3.60
CA PRO A 148 20.32 16.17 -4.68
C PRO A 148 21.29 15.06 -4.29
N GLN A 149 21.55 14.88 -2.98
CA GLN A 149 22.41 13.83 -2.44
C GLN A 149 21.64 12.56 -2.07
N ALA A 150 20.30 12.62 -2.00
CA ALA A 150 19.49 11.47 -1.67
C ALA A 150 19.42 10.50 -2.84
N THR A 151 19.57 9.20 -2.56
CA THR A 151 19.28 8.19 -3.56
C THR A 151 17.76 8.07 -3.71
N HIS A 152 17.26 8.35 -4.91
CA HIS A 152 15.83 8.24 -5.20
C HIS A 152 15.54 6.92 -5.88
N HIS A 153 14.72 6.08 -5.24
CA HIS A 153 14.14 4.89 -5.81
C HIS A 153 12.65 5.10 -6.06
N ALA A 154 12.17 4.61 -7.19
CA ALA A 154 10.77 4.57 -7.51
C ALA A 154 10.21 3.16 -7.24
N CYS A 155 8.96 3.10 -6.82
CA CYS A 155 8.33 1.88 -6.33
C CYS A 155 8.22 0.81 -7.43
N TYR A 156 8.69 -0.41 -7.14
CA TYR A 156 8.65 -1.53 -8.08
C TYR A 156 7.24 -1.88 -8.55
N PHE A 157 6.26 -1.83 -7.64
CA PHE A 157 4.85 -2.05 -7.97
C PHE A 157 4.37 -1.07 -9.06
N HIS A 158 4.67 0.23 -8.90
CA HIS A 158 4.28 1.25 -9.87
C HIS A 158 5.02 1.11 -11.21
N PHE A 159 6.27 0.62 -11.18
CA PHE A 159 7.02 0.28 -12.39
C PHE A 159 6.34 -0.84 -13.17
N CYS A 160 6.07 -1.98 -12.52
CA CYS A 160 5.37 -3.11 -13.13
C CYS A 160 3.99 -2.71 -13.65
N GLN A 161 3.24 -1.92 -12.88
CA GLN A 161 1.93 -1.41 -13.29
C GLN A 161 2.03 -0.50 -14.52
N ALA A 162 3.06 0.34 -14.63
CA ALA A 162 3.28 1.18 -15.80
C ALA A 162 3.61 0.37 -17.06
N VAL A 163 4.46 -0.66 -16.95
CA VAL A 163 4.75 -1.58 -18.05
C VAL A 163 3.46 -2.32 -18.46
N TYR A 164 2.69 -2.83 -17.51
CA TYR A 164 1.44 -3.54 -17.80
C TYR A 164 0.38 -2.63 -18.45
N ARG A 165 0.22 -1.39 -17.98
CA ARG A 165 -0.63 -0.40 -18.66
C ARG A 165 -0.20 -0.17 -20.10
N LYS A 166 1.10 -0.16 -20.39
CA LYS A 166 1.59 -0.05 -21.76
C LYS A 166 1.24 -1.28 -22.59
N ILE A 167 1.35 -2.49 -22.04
CA ILE A 167 0.90 -3.74 -22.66
C ILE A 167 -0.59 -3.63 -23.04
N GLN A 168 -1.44 -3.20 -22.10
CA GLN A 168 -2.87 -2.98 -22.36
C GLN A 168 -3.11 -1.97 -23.48
N ASN A 169 -2.44 -0.82 -23.45
CA ASN A 169 -2.58 0.24 -24.45
C ASN A 169 -2.11 -0.16 -25.85
N LEU A 170 -1.22 -1.15 -25.96
CA LEU A 170 -0.77 -1.72 -27.22
C LEU A 170 -1.71 -2.82 -27.75
N GLY A 171 -2.81 -3.10 -27.05
CA GLY A 171 -3.74 -4.19 -27.41
C GLY A 171 -3.20 -5.58 -27.08
N LEU A 172 -2.13 -5.67 -26.29
CA LEU A 172 -1.43 -6.92 -26.01
C LEU A 172 -1.99 -7.66 -24.77
N ALA A 173 -3.04 -7.16 -24.13
CA ALA A 173 -3.56 -7.75 -22.88
C ALA A 173 -3.98 -9.23 -23.05
N THR A 174 -4.70 -9.55 -24.13
CA THR A 174 -5.10 -10.93 -24.46
C THR A 174 -3.88 -11.80 -24.74
N HIS A 175 -2.93 -11.32 -25.53
CA HIS A 175 -1.69 -12.04 -25.83
C HIS A 175 -0.83 -12.26 -24.58
N TYR A 176 -0.73 -11.27 -23.69
CA TYR A 176 -0.04 -11.40 -22.41
C TYR A 176 -0.68 -12.46 -21.51
N ARG A 177 -2.00 -12.66 -21.57
CA ARG A 177 -2.70 -13.69 -20.81
C ARG A 177 -2.54 -15.06 -21.44
N ASP A 178 -2.72 -15.14 -22.75
CA ASP A 178 -2.98 -16.40 -23.47
C ASP A 178 -1.72 -16.99 -24.15
N ASP A 179 -0.67 -16.19 -24.38
CA ASP A 179 0.60 -16.62 -25.01
C ASP A 179 1.76 -16.59 -24.00
N GLU A 180 2.33 -17.76 -23.71
CA GLU A 180 3.39 -17.93 -22.72
C GLU A 180 4.69 -17.18 -23.07
N HIS A 181 5.13 -17.23 -24.33
CA HIS A 181 6.39 -16.59 -24.75
C HIS A 181 6.28 -15.06 -24.67
N ILE A 182 5.12 -14.51 -25.04
CA ILE A 182 4.82 -13.08 -24.91
C ILE A 182 4.78 -12.67 -23.43
N ARG A 183 4.07 -13.44 -22.60
CA ARG A 183 3.94 -13.20 -21.16
C ARG A 183 5.31 -13.19 -20.48
N ASP A 184 6.14 -14.19 -20.76
CA ASP A 184 7.46 -14.34 -20.17
C ASP A 184 8.41 -13.24 -20.61
N THR A 185 8.42 -12.88 -21.90
CA THR A 185 9.21 -11.75 -22.40
C THR A 185 8.80 -10.45 -21.67
N CYS A 186 7.51 -10.21 -21.46
CA CYS A 186 7.02 -9.04 -20.72
C CYS A 186 7.43 -9.07 -19.24
N ARG A 187 7.40 -10.24 -18.59
CA ARG A 187 7.85 -10.42 -17.20
C ARG A 187 9.36 -10.27 -17.05
N GLN A 188 10.14 -10.71 -18.03
CA GLN A 188 11.58 -10.50 -18.08
C GLN A 188 11.91 -9.01 -18.13
N LEU A 189 11.20 -8.22 -18.96
CA LEU A 189 11.33 -6.76 -18.97
C LEU A 189 11.03 -6.14 -17.60
N MET A 190 10.00 -6.61 -16.89
CA MET A 190 9.71 -6.15 -15.52
C MET A 190 10.76 -6.63 -14.50
N SER A 191 11.44 -7.75 -14.76
CA SER A 191 12.44 -8.33 -13.85
C SER A 191 13.81 -7.65 -13.98
N LEU A 192 14.05 -6.85 -15.02
CA LEU A 192 15.27 -6.05 -15.17
C LEU A 192 15.55 -5.17 -13.96
N ALA A 193 14.50 -4.70 -13.27
CA ALA A 193 14.64 -3.89 -12.06
C ALA A 193 15.28 -4.65 -10.89
N LEU A 194 15.34 -5.97 -10.95
CA LEU A 194 15.86 -6.84 -9.89
C LEU A 194 17.34 -7.22 -10.11
N LEU A 195 17.91 -6.92 -11.28
CA LEU A 195 19.29 -7.22 -11.63
C LEU A 195 20.24 -6.14 -11.12
N PRO A 196 21.52 -6.45 -10.86
CA PRO A 196 22.54 -5.42 -10.66
C PRO A 196 22.51 -4.41 -11.80
N CYS A 197 22.53 -3.10 -11.53
CA CYS A 197 22.39 -2.06 -12.56
C CYS A 197 23.32 -2.25 -13.78
N ARG A 198 24.55 -2.72 -13.54
CA ARG A 198 25.56 -2.98 -14.57
C ARG A 198 25.19 -4.12 -15.54
N GLU A 199 24.28 -5.00 -15.16
CA GLU A 199 23.84 -6.17 -15.93
C GLU A 199 22.53 -5.90 -16.69
N VAL A 200 21.83 -4.81 -16.35
CA VAL A 200 20.50 -4.49 -16.88
C VAL A 200 20.51 -4.31 -18.40
N GLU A 201 21.45 -3.55 -18.94
CA GLU A 201 21.52 -3.28 -20.38
C GLU A 201 21.86 -4.55 -21.18
N PHE A 202 22.80 -5.35 -20.69
CA PHE A 202 23.12 -6.65 -21.30
C PHE A 202 21.92 -7.60 -21.28
N ALA A 203 21.25 -7.75 -20.13
CA ALA A 203 20.07 -8.59 -20.02
C ALA A 203 18.90 -8.10 -20.90
N PHE A 204 18.75 -6.78 -21.05
CA PHE A 204 17.75 -6.21 -21.95
C PHE A 204 18.02 -6.59 -23.42
N GLU A 205 19.25 -6.46 -23.90
CA GLU A 205 19.56 -6.84 -25.29
C GLU A 205 19.46 -8.35 -25.52
N GLU A 206 19.74 -9.18 -24.51
CA GLU A 206 19.44 -10.62 -24.55
C GLU A 206 17.93 -10.90 -24.71
N ILE A 207 17.07 -10.18 -23.99
CA ILE A 207 15.61 -10.28 -24.12
C ILE A 207 15.18 -9.84 -25.53
N VAL A 208 15.70 -8.72 -26.02
CA VAL A 208 15.40 -8.18 -27.37
C VAL A 208 15.73 -9.21 -28.45
N SER A 209 16.86 -9.91 -28.33
CA SER A 209 17.30 -10.90 -29.33
C SER A 209 16.34 -12.10 -29.49
N LYS A 210 15.55 -12.39 -28.46
CA LYS A 210 14.63 -13.54 -28.38
C LYS A 210 13.15 -13.12 -28.46
N ALA A 211 12.88 -11.82 -28.48
CA ALA A 211 11.52 -11.32 -28.35
C ALA A 211 10.68 -11.54 -29.62
N PRO A 212 9.39 -11.91 -29.48
CA PRO A 212 8.45 -11.96 -30.59
C PRO A 212 8.36 -10.61 -31.33
N PRO A 213 8.22 -10.60 -32.66
CA PRO A 213 7.99 -9.37 -33.43
C PRO A 213 6.79 -8.55 -32.93
N LEU A 214 5.79 -9.21 -32.36
CA LEU A 214 4.61 -8.57 -31.79
C LEU A 214 4.94 -7.65 -30.59
N LEU A 215 6.08 -7.85 -29.92
CA LEU A 215 6.53 -7.04 -28.79
C LEU A 215 7.45 -5.88 -29.16
N LEU A 216 7.77 -5.66 -30.44
CA LEU A 216 8.69 -4.60 -30.86
C LEU A 216 8.27 -3.21 -30.34
N ASN A 217 6.98 -2.87 -30.40
CA ASN A 217 6.48 -1.59 -29.89
C ASN A 217 6.62 -1.46 -28.35
N LEU A 218 6.56 -2.57 -27.62
CA LEU A 218 6.79 -2.58 -26.17
C LEU A 218 8.28 -2.42 -25.86
N ILE A 219 9.14 -3.08 -26.62
CA ILE A 219 10.60 -2.97 -26.52
C ILE A 219 11.06 -1.56 -26.83
N ASP A 220 10.55 -0.96 -27.91
CA ASP A 220 10.87 0.42 -28.27
C ASP A 220 10.37 1.40 -27.20
N TYR A 221 9.20 1.15 -26.62
CA TYR A 221 8.77 1.90 -25.46
C TYR A 221 9.76 1.76 -24.30
N PHE A 222 10.21 0.54 -23.99
CA PHE A 222 11.11 0.29 -22.88
C PHE A 222 12.46 0.98 -23.10
N ARG A 223 13.06 0.83 -24.28
CA ARG A 223 14.29 1.53 -24.68
C ARG A 223 14.15 3.05 -24.62
N ASN A 224 13.06 3.60 -25.16
CA ASN A 224 12.88 5.05 -25.26
C ASN A 224 12.44 5.73 -23.96
N PHE A 225 11.74 5.02 -23.08
CA PHE A 225 11.23 5.58 -21.84
C PHE A 225 12.10 5.17 -20.65
N TRP A 226 12.25 3.86 -20.41
CA TRP A 226 12.91 3.34 -19.21
C TRP A 226 14.44 3.42 -19.26
N PHE A 227 15.07 3.40 -20.44
CA PHE A 227 16.52 3.62 -20.56
C PHE A 227 16.89 5.06 -20.89
N ARG A 228 16.19 5.73 -21.83
CA ARG A 228 16.57 7.07 -22.29
C ARG A 228 16.04 8.21 -21.42
N GLN A 229 14.84 8.08 -20.85
CA GLN A 229 14.21 9.18 -20.10
C GLN A 229 14.31 8.99 -18.58
N MET A 230 14.45 7.75 -18.11
CA MET A 230 14.56 7.42 -16.69
C MET A 230 15.94 6.80 -16.41
N PRO A 231 16.69 7.26 -15.39
CA PRO A 231 17.90 6.57 -14.95
C PRO A 231 17.57 5.15 -14.47
N VAL A 232 18.43 4.19 -14.78
CA VAL A 232 18.23 2.78 -14.38
C VAL A 232 18.17 2.66 -12.86
N GLU A 233 19.02 3.38 -12.15
CA GLU A 233 19.11 3.41 -10.69
C GLU A 233 17.81 3.86 -10.03
N LEU A 234 16.99 4.65 -10.73
CA LEU A 234 15.71 5.14 -10.21
C LEU A 234 14.68 4.00 -10.14
N TRP A 235 14.55 3.18 -11.17
CA TRP A 235 13.54 2.11 -11.22
C TRP A 235 14.09 0.74 -10.84
N ASN A 236 15.41 0.64 -10.62
CA ASN A 236 16.06 -0.56 -10.13
C ASN A 236 15.91 -0.69 -8.60
N VAL A 237 15.59 -1.89 -8.14
CA VAL A 237 15.36 -2.23 -6.73
C VAL A 237 16.25 -3.40 -6.27
N HIS A 238 17.31 -3.71 -7.02
CA HIS A 238 18.30 -4.72 -6.64
C HIS A 238 18.93 -4.37 -5.29
N ASN A 239 18.98 -5.35 -4.39
CA ASN A 239 19.49 -5.20 -3.00
C ASN A 239 18.79 -4.13 -2.14
N LEU A 240 17.57 -3.70 -2.49
CA LEU A 240 16.75 -2.89 -1.58
C LEU A 240 15.96 -3.79 -0.61
N ASP A 241 15.99 -3.43 0.67
CA ASP A 241 15.25 -4.12 1.75
C ASP A 241 13.72 -3.91 1.63
N ILE A 242 13.30 -2.77 1.08
CA ILE A 242 11.90 -2.44 0.82
C ILE A 242 11.73 -2.21 -0.68
N ARG A 243 10.99 -3.12 -1.32
CA ARG A 243 10.76 -3.13 -2.77
C ARG A 243 9.32 -2.77 -3.14
N THR A 244 8.38 -2.95 -2.22
CA THR A 244 6.94 -2.66 -2.38
C THR A 244 6.40 -1.91 -1.16
N ASN A 245 5.20 -1.32 -1.28
CA ASN A 245 4.51 -0.64 -0.18
C ASN A 245 3.64 -1.58 0.70
N ASN A 246 3.87 -2.90 0.69
CA ASN A 246 3.08 -3.92 1.41
C ASN A 246 2.96 -3.72 2.94
N ASN A 247 3.69 -2.77 3.53
CA ASN A 247 3.43 -2.34 4.92
C ASN A 247 2.01 -1.77 5.13
N ALA A 248 1.29 -1.42 4.05
CA ALA A 248 -0.14 -1.10 4.07
C ALA A 248 -1.04 -2.32 4.40
N GLU A 249 -0.57 -3.55 4.29
CA GLU A 249 -1.36 -4.77 4.52
C GLU A 249 -1.46 -5.13 6.02
N GLY A 250 -0.45 -4.79 6.83
CA GLY A 250 -0.50 -4.90 8.30
C GLY A 250 -1.52 -3.97 8.98
N TRP A 251 -2.20 -3.14 8.19
CA TRP A 251 -3.19 -2.18 8.63
C TRP A 251 -4.50 -2.86 9.07
N HIS A 252 -4.85 -4.03 8.52
CA HIS A 252 -6.11 -4.74 8.86
C HIS A 252 -6.14 -5.27 10.32
N ASN A 253 -5.03 -5.87 10.80
CA ASN A 253 -4.89 -6.28 12.20
C ASN A 253 -4.98 -5.08 13.14
N ARG A 254 -4.32 -3.98 12.77
CA ARG A 254 -4.35 -2.74 13.53
C ARG A 254 -5.74 -2.10 13.54
N MET A 255 -6.49 -2.16 12.44
CA MET A 255 -7.85 -1.64 12.35
C MET A 255 -8.82 -2.32 13.31
N TRP A 256 -8.76 -3.64 13.46
CA TRP A 256 -9.59 -4.34 14.44
C TRP A 256 -9.33 -3.82 15.88
N TRP A 257 -8.06 -3.76 16.30
CA TRP A 257 -7.72 -3.25 17.63
C TRP A 257 -8.05 -1.77 17.82
N LEU A 258 -7.95 -0.96 16.76
CA LEU A 258 -8.36 0.44 16.77
C LEU A 258 -9.89 0.61 16.70
N TRP A 259 -10.65 -0.41 16.32
CA TRP A 259 -12.11 -0.34 16.28
C TRP A 259 -12.78 -0.94 17.53
N LYS A 260 -12.40 -2.17 17.91
CA LYS A 260 -13.07 -2.96 18.96
C LYS A 260 -12.10 -3.54 20.00
N GLY A 261 -10.81 -3.22 19.91
CA GLY A 261 -9.81 -3.66 20.88
C GLY A 261 -9.92 -2.99 22.25
N ASP A 262 -8.97 -3.29 23.15
CA ASP A 262 -8.99 -2.77 24.54
C ASP A 262 -8.83 -1.26 24.64
N LYS A 263 -8.28 -0.63 23.60
CA LYS A 263 -8.10 0.81 23.48
C LYS A 263 -8.55 1.24 22.08
N PRO A 264 -9.87 1.25 21.83
CA PRO A 264 -10.39 1.59 20.52
C PRO A 264 -10.10 3.06 20.25
N ASN A 265 -9.62 3.33 19.05
CA ASN A 265 -9.36 4.68 18.58
C ASN A 265 -10.68 5.33 18.19
N VAL A 266 -10.99 6.47 18.83
CA VAL A 266 -12.25 7.19 18.61
C VAL A 266 -12.52 7.53 17.15
N ASN A 267 -11.48 7.78 16.34
CA ASN A 267 -11.63 8.12 14.93
C ASN A 267 -11.92 6.89 14.08
N ILE A 268 -11.33 5.73 14.41
CA ILE A 268 -11.64 4.47 13.73
C ILE A 268 -13.03 3.97 14.13
N VAL A 269 -13.42 4.11 15.40
CA VAL A 269 -14.80 3.87 15.84
C VAL A 269 -15.77 4.80 15.10
N ALA A 270 -15.45 6.09 14.99
CA ALA A 270 -16.25 7.04 14.24
C ALA A 270 -16.32 6.68 12.76
N PHE A 271 -15.20 6.31 12.11
CA PHE A 271 -15.16 5.84 10.73
C PHE A 271 -16.05 4.62 10.53
N MET A 272 -15.95 3.63 11.41
CA MET A 272 -16.74 2.40 11.34
C MET A 272 -18.22 2.68 11.52
N ASN A 273 -18.57 3.45 12.56
CA ASN A 273 -19.93 3.96 12.73
C ASN A 273 -20.38 4.75 11.50
N ASN A 274 -19.47 5.48 10.85
CA ASN A 274 -19.73 6.35 9.71
C ASN A 274 -19.97 5.66 8.37
N ASN A 275 -19.43 4.46 8.19
CA ASN A 275 -19.47 3.78 6.89
C ASN A 275 -20.27 2.48 6.93
N TYR A 276 -20.54 1.94 8.12
CA TYR A 276 -21.25 0.68 8.32
C TYR A 276 -22.46 0.87 9.27
N PRO A 277 -23.46 -0.03 9.22
CA PRO A 277 -24.56 -0.09 10.18
C PRO A 277 -24.08 -0.02 11.64
N THR A 278 -24.93 0.51 12.53
CA THR A 278 -24.56 0.75 13.94
C THR A 278 -24.31 -0.55 14.71
N ASP A 279 -24.93 -1.63 14.27
CA ASP A 279 -24.79 -3.01 14.72
C ASP A 279 -23.75 -3.81 13.92
N TRP A 280 -23.04 -3.18 12.98
CA TRP A 280 -22.02 -3.86 12.18
C TRP A 280 -20.92 -4.43 13.07
N THR A 281 -20.62 -5.68 12.83
CA THR A 281 -19.63 -6.52 13.48
C THR A 281 -18.49 -6.83 12.52
N TYR A 282 -17.38 -7.34 13.04
CA TYR A 282 -16.31 -7.80 12.15
C TYR A 282 -16.75 -8.98 11.27
N ALA A 283 -17.68 -9.79 11.76
CA ALA A 283 -18.18 -10.94 11.02
C ALA A 283 -18.94 -10.53 9.75
N ASP A 284 -19.61 -9.38 9.75
CA ASP A 284 -20.37 -8.89 8.60
C ASP A 284 -19.47 -8.55 7.39
N PHE A 285 -18.16 -8.34 7.59
CA PHE A 285 -17.22 -8.20 6.49
C PHE A 285 -16.97 -9.49 5.71
N ALA A 286 -17.18 -10.66 6.33
CA ALA A 286 -16.99 -11.92 5.64
C ALA A 286 -17.99 -12.06 4.49
N GLU A 287 -19.20 -11.50 4.60
CA GLU A 287 -20.17 -11.49 3.50
C GLU A 287 -19.70 -10.67 2.30
N GLN A 288 -18.89 -9.63 2.51
CA GLN A 288 -18.35 -8.77 1.44
C GLN A 288 -17.08 -9.35 0.79
N PHE A 289 -16.49 -10.38 1.37
CA PHE A 289 -15.32 -11.04 0.81
C PHE A 289 -15.77 -12.02 -0.28
N HIS A 290 -15.82 -11.57 -1.53
CA HIS A 290 -16.36 -12.37 -2.63
C HIS A 290 -15.32 -13.17 -3.43
N ALA A 291 -14.03 -12.76 -3.37
CA ALA A 291 -12.94 -13.37 -4.14
C ALA A 291 -13.24 -13.53 -5.65
N GLU A 292 -13.92 -12.55 -6.26
CA GLU A 292 -14.47 -12.65 -7.63
C GLU A 292 -13.41 -12.87 -8.71
N LEU A 293 -12.18 -12.39 -8.47
CA LEU A 293 -11.05 -12.49 -9.40
C LEU A 293 -10.06 -13.60 -9.00
N TYR A 294 -10.44 -14.48 -8.08
CA TYR A 294 -9.57 -15.54 -7.60
C TYR A 294 -9.57 -16.75 -8.55
N ASP A 295 -8.43 -16.96 -9.21
CA ASP A 295 -8.12 -18.16 -10.00
C ASP A 295 -6.90 -18.90 -9.42
N PRO A 296 -7.09 -20.09 -8.80
CA PRO A 296 -6.01 -20.86 -8.19
C PRO A 296 -4.99 -21.40 -9.21
N ASN A 297 -5.41 -21.67 -10.45
CA ASN A 297 -4.53 -22.17 -11.49
C ASN A 297 -3.61 -21.06 -11.99
N GLU A 298 -4.15 -19.85 -12.18
CA GLU A 298 -3.35 -18.69 -12.53
C GLU A 298 -2.30 -18.40 -11.44
N TRP A 299 -2.70 -18.50 -10.17
CA TRP A 299 -1.77 -18.34 -9.05
C TRP A 299 -0.67 -19.41 -9.04
N ALA A 300 -1.03 -20.67 -9.24
CA ALA A 300 -0.05 -21.76 -9.34
C ALA A 300 0.94 -21.55 -10.47
N ASP A 301 0.46 -21.15 -11.65
CA ASP A 301 1.29 -20.85 -12.80
C ASP A 301 2.23 -19.66 -12.53
N ILE A 302 1.73 -18.61 -11.86
CA ILE A 302 2.54 -17.45 -11.44
C ILE A 302 3.62 -17.87 -10.45
N PHE A 303 3.29 -18.67 -9.44
CA PHE A 303 4.26 -19.08 -8.43
C PHE A 303 5.34 -20.00 -9.02
N ALA A 304 4.96 -20.91 -9.91
CA ALA A 304 5.91 -21.78 -10.61
C ALA A 304 6.83 -20.97 -11.51
N ALA A 305 6.26 -20.05 -12.29
CA ALA A 305 7.01 -19.15 -13.17
C ALA A 305 7.93 -18.19 -12.39
N ALA A 306 7.55 -17.81 -11.17
CA ALA A 306 8.39 -17.03 -10.26
C ALA A 306 9.59 -17.83 -9.70
N GLY A 307 9.70 -19.12 -10.02
CA GLY A 307 10.73 -20.01 -9.51
C GLY A 307 10.59 -20.35 -8.03
N ALA A 308 9.41 -20.07 -7.44
CA ALA A 308 9.14 -20.40 -6.05
C ALA A 308 9.31 -21.91 -5.86
N LYS A 309 9.92 -22.30 -4.74
CA LYS A 309 10.10 -23.72 -4.38
C LYS A 309 9.11 -24.16 -3.31
N TYR A 310 8.54 -23.19 -2.60
CA TYR A 310 7.42 -23.40 -1.71
C TYR A 310 6.57 -22.14 -1.69
N ILE A 311 5.30 -22.30 -1.33
CA ILE A 311 4.45 -21.19 -0.93
C ILE A 311 3.85 -21.48 0.43
N VAL A 312 3.54 -20.44 1.19
CA VAL A 312 2.83 -20.57 2.47
C VAL A 312 1.55 -19.76 2.36
N PHE A 313 0.42 -20.44 2.35
CA PHE A 313 -0.90 -19.80 2.28
C PHE A 313 -1.52 -19.66 3.66
N ASP A 314 -2.09 -18.49 3.95
CA ASP A 314 -2.79 -18.24 5.21
C ASP A 314 -4.07 -19.08 5.26
N SER A 315 -4.00 -20.21 5.96
CA SER A 315 -5.16 -21.07 6.13
C SER A 315 -6.19 -20.42 7.04
N LYS A 316 -5.71 -19.88 8.17
CA LYS A 316 -6.49 -19.22 9.22
C LYS A 316 -5.59 -18.19 9.89
N HIS A 317 -6.05 -16.95 10.00
CA HIS A 317 -5.35 -15.90 10.74
C HIS A 317 -6.01 -15.66 12.11
N HIS A 318 -5.64 -14.60 12.82
CA HIS A 318 -6.02 -14.39 14.22
C HIS A 318 -7.52 -14.18 14.45
N GLU A 319 -8.27 -13.76 13.45
CA GLU A 319 -9.73 -13.64 13.52
C GLU A 319 -10.45 -14.99 13.47
N GLY A 320 -9.74 -16.09 13.21
CA GLY A 320 -10.29 -17.45 13.22
C GLY A 320 -11.00 -17.87 11.94
N PHE A 321 -11.08 -17.00 10.94
CA PHE A 321 -11.72 -17.28 9.65
C PHE A 321 -10.88 -18.26 8.84
N THR A 322 -11.47 -19.38 8.43
CA THR A 322 -10.72 -20.39 7.67
C THR A 322 -10.97 -20.26 6.16
N MET A 323 -9.89 -20.36 5.38
CA MET A 323 -9.95 -20.33 3.91
C MET A 323 -10.38 -21.67 3.28
N TRP A 324 -10.79 -22.63 4.11
CA TRP A 324 -11.28 -23.96 3.74
C TRP A 324 -12.55 -24.30 4.54
N PRO A 325 -13.37 -25.28 4.12
CA PRO A 325 -14.58 -25.72 4.83
C PRO A 325 -14.23 -26.50 6.11
N SER A 326 -13.79 -25.79 7.14
CA SER A 326 -13.42 -26.36 8.43
C SER A 326 -14.64 -26.87 9.18
N LYS A 327 -14.61 -28.14 9.63
CA LYS A 327 -15.62 -28.71 10.53
C LYS A 327 -15.63 -28.05 11.92
N TYR A 328 -14.54 -27.37 12.28
CA TYR A 328 -14.36 -26.74 13.59
C TYR A 328 -14.68 -25.24 13.59
N SER A 329 -14.68 -24.59 12.41
CA SER A 329 -15.04 -23.17 12.22
C SER A 329 -16.35 -23.07 11.42
N PHE A 330 -17.37 -23.79 11.90
CA PHE A 330 -18.70 -23.82 11.27
C PHE A 330 -19.29 -22.42 11.15
N ASN A 331 -19.82 -22.06 9.97
CA ASN A 331 -20.35 -20.73 9.64
C ASN A 331 -19.31 -19.59 9.68
N TRP A 332 -18.02 -19.89 9.83
CA TRP A 332 -16.95 -18.88 9.87
C TRP A 332 -15.77 -19.31 8.99
N ASN A 333 -16.07 -19.55 7.71
CA ASN A 333 -15.11 -19.95 6.70
C ASN A 333 -15.54 -19.57 5.28
N ALA A 334 -14.60 -19.61 4.33
CA ALA A 334 -14.80 -19.17 2.95
C ALA A 334 -15.85 -19.97 2.15
N MET A 335 -16.17 -21.20 2.57
CA MET A 335 -17.24 -22.00 1.98
C MET A 335 -18.61 -21.57 2.53
N ASP A 336 -18.70 -21.34 3.83
CA ASP A 336 -19.97 -21.05 4.50
C ASP A 336 -20.38 -19.57 4.36
N VAL A 337 -19.46 -18.63 4.19
CA VAL A 337 -19.75 -17.18 4.05
C VAL A 337 -18.76 -16.50 3.10
N GLY A 338 -19.23 -15.48 2.37
CA GLY A 338 -18.42 -14.74 1.40
C GLY A 338 -18.23 -15.49 0.07
N PRO A 339 -17.05 -16.06 -0.24
CA PRO A 339 -16.74 -16.59 -1.58
C PRO A 339 -17.53 -17.82 -1.99
N LYS A 340 -18.07 -18.58 -1.01
CA LYS A 340 -18.71 -19.90 -1.22
C LYS A 340 -17.80 -20.90 -1.92
N ARG A 341 -16.52 -20.87 -1.59
CA ARG A 341 -15.45 -21.67 -2.22
C ARG A 341 -14.45 -22.17 -1.20
N ASP A 342 -13.87 -23.35 -1.47
CA ASP A 342 -12.72 -23.87 -0.72
C ASP A 342 -11.44 -23.28 -1.30
N LEU A 343 -11.17 -22.00 -1.00
CA LEU A 343 -10.05 -21.25 -1.58
C LEU A 343 -8.70 -21.93 -1.31
N LEU A 344 -8.50 -22.47 -0.11
CA LEU A 344 -7.28 -23.21 0.23
C LEU A 344 -7.18 -24.51 -0.56
N GLY A 345 -8.24 -25.32 -0.58
CA GLY A 345 -8.25 -26.61 -1.28
C GLY A 345 -8.04 -26.43 -2.78
N GLU A 346 -8.70 -25.44 -3.36
CA GLU A 346 -8.53 -25.04 -4.76
C GLU A 346 -7.07 -24.65 -5.07
N LEU A 347 -6.44 -23.79 -4.25
CA LEU A 347 -5.03 -23.43 -4.44
C LEU A 347 -4.10 -24.63 -4.27
N ALA A 348 -4.29 -25.41 -3.21
CA ALA A 348 -3.46 -26.56 -2.91
C ALA A 348 -3.49 -27.57 -4.06
N ASN A 349 -4.67 -27.82 -4.62
CA ASN A 349 -4.86 -28.69 -5.78
C ASN A 349 -4.19 -28.12 -7.03
N ALA A 350 -4.37 -26.84 -7.32
CA ALA A 350 -3.70 -26.20 -8.45
C ALA A 350 -2.18 -26.31 -8.34
N ILE A 351 -1.61 -26.04 -7.17
CA ILE A 351 -0.16 -26.10 -6.92
C ILE A 351 0.35 -27.52 -7.10
N ARG A 352 -0.28 -28.51 -6.45
CA ARG A 352 0.17 -29.91 -6.49
C ARG A 352 0.03 -30.55 -7.87
N ASN A 353 -1.00 -30.15 -8.62
CA ASN A 353 -1.29 -30.77 -9.92
C ASN A 353 -0.53 -30.11 -11.07
N ARG A 354 -0.09 -28.85 -10.90
CA ARG A 354 0.49 -28.05 -11.99
C ARG A 354 1.97 -27.74 -11.79
N THR A 355 2.51 -27.94 -10.58
CA THR A 355 3.83 -27.42 -10.22
C THR A 355 4.58 -28.40 -9.30
N ASP A 356 5.90 -28.25 -9.22
CA ASP A 356 6.75 -28.94 -8.23
C ASP A 356 6.92 -28.13 -6.92
N ILE A 357 6.06 -27.13 -6.69
CA ILE A 357 6.16 -26.24 -5.54
C ILE A 357 5.63 -26.95 -4.30
N VAL A 358 6.38 -26.87 -3.20
CA VAL A 358 5.92 -27.34 -1.90
C VAL A 358 4.82 -26.42 -1.37
N PHE A 359 3.61 -26.95 -1.21
CA PHE A 359 2.49 -26.18 -0.64
C PHE A 359 2.50 -26.27 0.89
N GLY A 360 2.83 -25.16 1.54
CA GLY A 360 2.77 -24.98 2.98
C GLY A 360 1.58 -24.13 3.42
N LEU A 361 1.26 -24.21 4.71
CA LEU A 361 0.18 -23.45 5.33
C LEU A 361 0.73 -22.64 6.50
N TYR A 362 0.37 -21.37 6.54
CA TYR A 362 0.38 -20.60 7.78
C TYR A 362 -0.94 -20.88 8.49
N HIS A 363 -0.88 -21.11 9.80
CA HIS A 363 -2.04 -21.31 10.64
C HIS A 363 -1.83 -20.60 11.96
N SER A 364 -2.69 -19.62 12.25
CA SER A 364 -2.63 -18.93 13.53
C SER A 364 -3.27 -19.77 14.63
N MET A 365 -2.44 -20.25 15.56
CA MET A 365 -2.95 -20.87 16.79
C MET A 365 -3.62 -19.84 17.70
N PHE A 366 -3.21 -18.58 17.57
CA PHE A 366 -3.81 -17.47 18.29
C PHE A 366 -5.11 -17.04 17.60
N GLU A 367 -6.21 -16.95 18.35
CA GLU A 367 -7.52 -16.56 17.82
C GLU A 367 -8.23 -15.56 18.75
N TRP A 368 -8.53 -14.36 18.24
CA TRP A 368 -9.05 -13.21 18.98
C TRP A 368 -10.35 -13.49 19.73
N PHE A 369 -11.21 -14.31 19.13
CA PHE A 369 -12.56 -14.56 19.61
C PHE A 369 -12.71 -15.91 20.31
N HIS A 370 -11.64 -16.71 20.35
CA HIS A 370 -11.73 -18.04 20.94
C HIS A 370 -11.96 -17.95 22.46
N PRO A 371 -12.94 -18.68 23.02
CA PRO A 371 -13.27 -18.59 24.45
C PRO A 371 -12.08 -18.83 25.38
N LEU A 372 -11.18 -19.77 25.05
CA LEU A 372 -9.98 -20.02 25.84
C LEU A 372 -9.03 -18.81 25.85
N TYR A 373 -8.84 -18.14 24.71
CA TYR A 373 -8.00 -16.95 24.64
C TYR A 373 -8.62 -15.80 25.43
N LEU A 374 -9.93 -15.56 25.28
CA LEU A 374 -10.63 -14.51 26.02
C LEU A 374 -10.60 -14.77 27.55
N THR A 375 -10.76 -16.02 27.95
CA THR A 375 -10.70 -16.43 29.36
C THR A 375 -9.30 -16.23 29.93
N ASP A 376 -8.26 -16.67 29.23
CA ASP A 376 -6.88 -16.51 29.69
C ASP A 376 -6.45 -15.03 29.71
N LYS A 377 -6.84 -14.25 28.69
CA LYS A 377 -6.64 -12.80 28.65
C LYS A 377 -7.28 -12.10 29.85
N ASN A 378 -8.52 -12.46 30.22
CA ASN A 378 -9.19 -11.93 31.40
C ASN A 378 -8.47 -12.31 32.71
N ASN A 379 -7.69 -13.39 32.69
CA ASN A 379 -6.83 -13.83 33.78
C ASN A 379 -5.37 -13.37 33.63
N ASN A 380 -5.12 -12.30 32.85
CA ASN A 380 -3.78 -11.74 32.60
C ASN A 380 -2.76 -12.76 32.05
N PHE A 381 -3.23 -13.71 31.23
CA PHE A 381 -2.41 -14.75 30.60
C PHE A 381 -1.71 -15.69 31.61
N GLN A 382 -2.32 -15.89 32.78
CA GLN A 382 -1.77 -16.74 33.85
C GLN A 382 -2.39 -18.13 33.89
N THR A 383 -3.35 -18.45 33.02
CA THR A 383 -4.01 -19.75 33.01
C THR A 383 -3.42 -20.66 31.93
N GLN A 384 -3.11 -21.90 32.31
CA GLN A 384 -2.71 -22.95 31.38
C GLN A 384 -3.83 -23.97 31.27
N PHE A 385 -4.76 -23.71 30.35
CA PHE A 385 -5.78 -24.68 29.98
C PHE A 385 -5.35 -25.37 28.69
N PHE A 386 -4.98 -26.65 28.79
CA PHE A 386 -4.73 -27.49 27.63
C PHE A 386 -6.04 -28.21 27.29
N PRO A 387 -6.60 -28.03 26.09
CA PRO A 387 -7.68 -28.90 25.63
C PRO A 387 -7.12 -30.34 25.56
N ASN A 388 -7.80 -31.27 26.22
CA ASN A 388 -7.45 -32.70 26.20
C ASN A 388 -7.68 -33.32 24.82
#